data_AF-A0A944R6J4-F1
#
_entry.id   AF-A0A944R6J4-F1
#
_cell.length_a   1.000
_cell.length_b   1.000
_cell.length_c   1.000
_cell.angle_alpha   90.00
_cell.angle_beta   90.00
_cell.angle_gamma   90.00
#
_symmetry.space_group_name_H-M   'P 1'
#
loop_
_entity.id
_entity.type
_entity.pdbx_description
1 polymer ?
#
loop_
_entity_poly.entity_id
_entity_poly.type
_entity_poly.pdbx_seq_one_letter_code
_entity_poly.pdbx_strand_id
1 'polypeptide(L)' 'MQKTLDVKLAKILSNPSCGDFILADAKDADMAGGMAAPGKDPEHHGHEGKFRSLEQYRDLIRENVEQGLVDIMLMSAS' A
#
# COMPACT_ATOMS: atom_id res chain seq x y z
N MET A 1 -21.54 -0.50 9.02
CA MET A 1 -21.11 -0.77 7.63
C MET A 1 -20.26 -2.03 7.65
N GLN A 2 -20.53 -3.01 6.79
CA GLN A 2 -19.72 -4.23 6.70
C GLN A 2 -18.41 -3.94 5.96
N LYS A 3 -17.28 -4.45 6.44
CA LYS A 3 -15.99 -4.27 5.76
C LYS A 3 -15.89 -5.20 4.55
N THR A 4 -15.30 -4.72 3.46
CA THR A 4 -15.12 -5.47 2.22
C THR A 4 -14.21 -6.70 2.40
N LEU A 5 -13.15 -6.56 3.21
CA LEU A 5 -12.25 -7.67 3.54
C LEU A 5 -12.99 -8.83 4.22
N ASP A 6 -13.86 -8.55 5.18
CA ASP A 6 -14.64 -9.59 5.89
C ASP A 6 -15.50 -10.40 4.90
N VAL A 7 -16.10 -9.71 3.92
CA VAL A 7 -16.91 -10.34 2.87
C VAL A 7 -16.06 -11.22 1.97
N LYS A 8 -14.89 -10.74 1.52
CA LYS A 8 -13.97 -11.53 0.69
C LYS A 8 -13.45 -12.77 1.42
N LEU A 9 -13.03 -12.61 2.69
CA LEU A 9 -12.56 -13.73 3.51
C LEU A 9 -13.64 -14.80 3.67
N ALA A 10 -14.88 -14.40 3.96
CA ALA A 10 -15.98 -15.35 4.08
C ALA A 10 -16.23 -16.12 2.77
N LYS A 11 -16.17 -15.44 1.61
CA LYS A 11 -16.32 -16.08 0.29
C LYS A 11 -15.19 -17.07 0.01
N ILE A 12 -13.94 -16.67 0.19
CA ILE A 12 -12.76 -17.53 -0.03
C ILE A 12 -12.83 -18.77 0.87
N LEU A 13 -13.20 -18.59 2.15
CA LEU A 13 -13.35 -19.71 3.08
C LEU A 13 -14.50 -20.67 2.68
N SER A 14 -15.61 -20.12 2.17
CA SER A 14 -16.76 -20.94 1.72
C SER A 14 -16.50 -21.67 0.40
N ASN A 15 -15.67 -21.10 -0.48
CA ASN A 15 -15.32 -21.65 -1.77
C ASN A 15 -13.89 -21.22 -2.17
N PRO A 16 -12.87 -22.06 -1.90
CA PRO A 16 -11.49 -21.77 -2.27
C PRO A 16 -11.23 -21.65 -3.78
N SER A 17 -12.15 -22.14 -4.62
CA SER A 17 -12.07 -22.02 -6.09
C SER A 17 -12.76 -20.75 -6.63
N CYS A 18 -13.24 -19.86 -5.76
CA CYS A 18 -13.73 -18.56 -6.20
C CYS A 18 -12.59 -17.70 -6.78
N GLY A 19 -12.94 -16.73 -7.62
CA GLY A 19 -11.97 -15.80 -8.22
C GLY A 19 -11.58 -14.62 -7.33
N ASP A 20 -12.05 -14.59 -6.09
CA ASP A 20 -11.75 -13.49 -5.17
C ASP A 20 -10.30 -13.62 -4.66
N PHE A 21 -9.62 -12.49 -4.53
CA PHE A 21 -8.28 -12.39 -3.97
C PHE A 21 -8.15 -11.18 -3.05
N ILE A 22 -7.12 -11.21 -2.21
CA ILE A 22 -6.78 -10.13 -1.29
C ILE A 22 -5.66 -9.32 -1.92
N LEU A 23 -5.90 -8.03 -2.14
CA LEU A 23 -4.88 -7.09 -2.58
C LEU A 23 -4.24 -6.43 -1.36
N ALA A 24 -2.95 -6.70 -1.15
CA ALA A 24 -2.18 -6.07 -0.08
C ALA A 24 -1.12 -5.14 -0.66
N ASP A 25 -1.03 -3.92 -0.12
CA ASP A 25 0.06 -2.98 -0.41
C ASP A 25 1.05 -3.00 0.76
N ALA A 26 2.31 -3.32 0.46
CA ALA A 26 3.41 -3.36 1.42
C ALA A 26 4.12 -1.99 1.45
N LYS A 27 3.69 -1.14 2.38
CA LYS A 27 4.24 0.21 2.63
C LYS A 27 5.03 0.22 3.94
N ASP A 28 5.92 -0.75 4.09
CA ASP A 28 6.87 -0.93 5.18
C ASP A 28 8.30 -0.59 4.73
N ALA A 29 8.58 0.71 4.62
CA ALA A 29 9.87 1.21 4.13
C ALA A 29 11.08 0.73 4.95
N ASP A 30 10.90 0.53 6.27
CA ASP A 30 11.90 -0.03 7.19
C ASP A 30 12.30 -1.47 6.84
N MET A 31 11.35 -2.30 6.41
CA MET A 31 11.57 -3.68 6.00
C MET A 31 12.04 -3.83 4.55
N ALA A 32 11.86 -2.78 3.74
CA ALA A 32 12.27 -2.75 2.34
C ALA A 32 13.70 -2.19 2.16
N GLY A 33 13.81 -0.86 2.04
CA GLY A 33 15.02 -0.18 1.57
C GLY A 33 15.31 1.14 2.28
N GLY A 34 14.69 1.37 3.44
CA GLY A 34 14.81 2.61 4.21
C GLY A 34 14.39 3.84 3.40
N MET A 35 15.19 4.91 3.46
CA MET A 35 14.89 6.18 2.80
C MET A 35 14.72 6.09 1.28
N ALA A 36 15.21 5.02 0.63
CA ALA A 36 15.04 4.83 -0.81
C ALA A 36 13.70 4.17 -1.18
N ALA A 37 13.05 3.48 -0.24
CA ALA A 37 11.83 2.70 -0.50
C ALA A 37 10.63 3.55 -0.97
N PRO A 38 10.43 4.80 -0.49
CA PRO A 38 9.38 5.67 -1.01
C PRO A 38 9.58 6.09 -2.46
N GLY A 39 10.74 5.84 -3.08
CA GLY A 39 11.05 6.29 -4.44
C GLY A 39 11.49 7.75 -4.53
N LYS A 40 11.87 8.17 -5.73
CA LYS A 40 12.28 9.55 -6.03
C LYS A 40 11.06 10.44 -6.26
N ASP A 41 11.23 11.73 -6.04
CA ASP A 41 10.21 12.72 -6.38
C ASP A 41 9.93 12.70 -7.90
N PRO A 42 8.66 12.48 -8.33
CA PRO A 42 8.29 12.40 -9.74
C PRO A 42 8.42 13.74 -10.48
N GLU A 43 8.46 14.88 -9.78
CA GLU A 43 8.57 16.21 -10.39
C GLU A 43 10.02 16.62 -10.69
N HIS A 44 11.03 15.79 -10.38
CA HIS A 44 12.44 16.11 -10.63
C HIS A 44 13.07 15.28 -11.74
N HIS A 45 13.09 15.85 -12.95
CA HIS A 45 13.86 15.35 -14.09
C HIS A 45 15.35 15.74 -13.94
N GLY A 46 16.17 14.88 -13.34
CA GLY A 46 17.62 15.13 -13.26
C GLY A 46 18.41 14.10 -12.44
N HIS A 47 19.74 14.24 -12.47
CA HIS A 47 20.68 13.37 -11.75
C HIS A 47 20.75 13.65 -10.23
N GLU A 48 20.03 14.65 -9.72
CA GLU A 48 19.97 15.05 -8.30
C GLU A 48 18.61 14.69 -7.66
N GLY A 49 18.05 13.52 -7.97
CA GLY A 49 16.75 13.11 -7.46
C GLY A 49 16.76 12.94 -5.94
N LYS A 50 16.14 13.87 -5.21
CA LYS A 50 15.84 13.72 -3.77
C LYS A 50 14.83 12.58 -3.59
N PHE A 51 15.03 11.77 -2.55
CA PHE A 51 14.02 10.82 -2.11
C PHE A 51 12.79 11.57 -1.62
N ARG A 52 11.61 10.95 -1.75
CA ARG A 52 10.38 11.50 -1.16
C ARG A 52 10.56 11.68 0.34
N SER A 53 10.01 12.78 0.86
CA SER A 53 9.88 13.00 2.29
C SER A 53 8.91 11.99 2.92
N LEU A 54 8.98 11.86 4.25
CA LEU A 54 8.03 11.04 5.01
C LEU A 54 6.59 11.53 4.87
N GLU A 55 6.38 12.83 4.69
CA GLU A 55 5.06 13.42 4.47
C GLU A 55 4.49 12.98 3.11
N GLN A 56 5.24 13.19 2.03
CA GLN A 56 4.87 12.72 0.69
C GLN A 56 4.62 11.21 0.66
N TYR A 57 5.41 10.43 1.40
CA TYR A 57 5.20 8.99 1.52
C TYR A 57 3.86 8.64 2.21
N ARG A 58 3.51 9.34 3.30
CA ARG A 58 2.24 9.14 4.00
C ARG A 58 1.04 9.57 3.16
N ASP A 59 1.19 10.61 2.34
CA ASP A 59 0.14 11.04 1.42
C ASP A 59 -0.14 9.97 0.36
N LEU A 60 0.90 9.38 -0.23
CA LEU A 60 0.73 8.24 -1.15
C LEU A 60 0.00 7.05 -0.51
N ILE A 61 0.26 6.77 0.77
CA ILE A 61 -0.46 5.72 1.51
C ILE A 61 -1.95 6.07 1.62
N ARG A 62 -2.27 7.32 1.96
CA ARG A 62 -3.66 7.80 2.04
C ARG A 62 -4.35 7.72 0.67
N GLU A 63 -3.71 8.21 -0.38
CA GLU A 63 -4.22 8.16 -1.75
C GLU A 63 -4.49 6.71 -2.21
N ASN A 64 -3.63 5.76 -1.85
CA ASN A 64 -3.85 4.35 -2.16
C ASN A 64 -5.03 3.75 -1.37
N VAL A 65 -5.20 4.13 -0.10
CA VAL A 65 -6.34 3.70 0.72
C VAL A 65 -7.65 4.30 0.21
N GLU A 66 -7.66 5.56 -0.19
CA GLU A 66 -8.84 6.29 -0.69
C GLU A 66 -9.40 5.69 -1.98
N GLN A 67 -8.58 5.06 -2.81
CA GLN A 67 -9.03 4.31 -3.99
C GLN A 67 -9.97 3.13 -3.63
N GLY A 68 -9.92 2.63 -2.39
CA GLY A 68 -10.79 1.55 -1.92
C GLY A 68 -10.52 0.19 -2.57
N LEU A 69 -9.39 0.03 -3.26
CA LEU A 69 -8.99 -1.20 -3.95
C LEU A 69 -8.16 -2.14 -3.06
N VAL A 70 -7.37 -1.58 -2.15
CA VAL A 70 -6.48 -2.32 -1.26
C VAL A 70 -7.26 -2.88 -0.09
N ASP A 71 -7.13 -4.18 0.16
CA ASP A 71 -7.75 -4.86 1.30
C ASP A 71 -6.89 -4.77 2.57
N ILE A 72 -5.57 -4.75 2.41
CA ILE A 72 -4.60 -4.68 3.51
C ILE A 72 -3.48 -3.68 3.17
N MET A 73 -3.28 -2.70 4.04
CA MET A 73 -2.11 -1.81 3.98
C MET A 73 -1.14 -2.21 5.09
N LEU A 74 0.01 -2.79 4.72
CA LEU A 74 1.08 -3.08 5.68
C LEU A 74 1.92 -1.81 5.85
N MET A 75 2.21 -1.44 7.09
CA MET A 75 2.96 -0.22 7.42
C MET A 75 4.10 -0.52 8.38
N SER A 76 5.19 0.22 8.26
CA SER A 76 6.26 0.26 9.26
C SER A 76 5.71 0.58 10.64
N ALA A 77 6.28 -0.02 11.68
CA ALA A 77 5.81 0.18 13.05
C ALA A 77 6.17 1.56 13.64
N SER A 78 7.03 2.34 12.97
CA SER A 78 7.58 3.61 13.45
C SER A 78 7.64 4.69 12.37
#